data_AF-B7L3I5-F1
#
_entry.id   AF-B7L3I5-F1
#
_cell.length_a   1.000
_cell.length_b   1.000
_cell.length_c   1.000
_cell.angle_alpha   90.00
_cell.angle_beta   90.00
_cell.angle_gamma   90.00
#
_symmetry.space_group_name_H-M   'P 1'
#
loop_
_entity.id
_entity.type
_entity.pdbx_description
1 polymer ?
#
loop_
_entity_poly.entity_id
_entity_poly.type
_entity_poly.pdbx_seq_one_letter_code
_entity_poly.pdbx_strand_id
1 'polypeptide(L)'
;MSHPPTIIPAPTTQAPALLRLWRVVHPDALDPSIGRRLLVALQALPPPTSCPDWAAALDGDAAAMVRVALVILRVDGPADATADMAATGLLVHALGRDPTAPAVLALYLRRLAALRPDDRRLTCLAAAWARRPRQDQGGTDDPLNGCPEPRAPEPTRSLLEG
;
A
#
# COMPACT_ATOMS: atom_id res chain seq x y z
N MET A 1 42.07 17.51 31.61
CA MET A 1 40.79 17.90 30.99
C MET A 1 40.51 16.90 29.87
N SER A 2 39.81 15.81 30.19
CA SER A 2 39.52 14.74 29.23
C SER A 2 38.05 14.81 28.86
N HIS A 3 37.75 15.20 27.62
CA HIS A 3 36.39 15.09 27.09
C HIS A 3 36.07 13.60 26.89
N PRO A 4 34.87 13.12 27.29
CA PRO A 4 34.45 11.77 26.93
C PRO A 4 34.20 11.71 25.41
N PRO A 5 34.55 10.60 24.74
CA PRO A 5 34.19 10.41 23.35
C PRO A 5 32.67 10.39 23.23
N THR A 6 32.12 11.31 22.43
CA THR A 6 30.75 11.25 21.94
C THR A 6 30.59 9.94 21.18
N ILE A 7 29.97 8.96 21.81
CA ILE A 7 29.47 7.77 21.12
C ILE A 7 28.33 8.28 20.24
N ILE A 8 28.61 8.50 18.95
CA ILE A 8 27.56 8.64 17.94
C ILE A 8 26.89 7.27 17.89
N PRO A 9 25.59 7.12 18.26
CA PRO A 9 24.92 5.86 18.07
C PRO A 9 24.92 5.56 16.57
N ALA A 10 25.54 4.45 16.16
CA ALA A 10 25.54 4.02 14.77
C ALA A 10 24.08 3.95 14.29
N PRO A 11 23.67 4.73 13.28
CA PRO A 11 22.38 4.53 12.70
C PRO A 11 22.38 3.17 11.98
N THR A 12 21.42 2.32 12.38
CA THR A 12 20.59 1.55 11.45
C THR A 12 21.20 0.39 10.65
N THR A 13 21.72 -0.65 11.31
CA THR A 13 21.78 -1.99 10.64
C THR A 13 20.37 -2.53 10.30
N GLN A 14 19.32 -2.02 10.95
CA GLN A 14 17.94 -2.45 10.70
C GLN A 14 17.23 -1.75 9.53
N ALA A 15 17.63 -0.54 9.13
CA ALA A 15 16.93 0.18 8.07
C ALA A 15 16.99 -0.56 6.71
N PRO A 16 18.14 -1.11 6.27
CA PRO A 16 18.19 -1.90 5.04
C PRO A 16 17.33 -3.17 5.09
N ALA A 17 17.15 -3.76 6.27
CA ALA A 17 16.31 -4.93 6.45
C ALA A 17 14.81 -4.57 6.42
N LEU A 18 14.44 -3.44 7.04
CA LEU A 18 13.08 -2.87 7.01
C LEU A 18 12.65 -2.49 5.59
N LEU A 19 13.54 -1.89 4.79
CA LEU A 19 13.24 -1.53 3.40
C LEU A 19 13.11 -2.73 2.46
N ARG A 20 13.50 -3.94 2.91
CA ARG A 20 13.36 -5.19 2.14
C ARG A 20 12.17 -6.02 2.61
N LEU A 21 11.39 -5.53 3.56
CA LEU A 21 10.25 -6.23 4.12
C LEU A 21 9.24 -6.62 3.03
N TRP A 22 9.06 -5.77 2.02
CA TRP A 22 8.17 -6.02 0.88
C TRP A 22 8.54 -7.27 0.06
N ARG A 23 9.79 -7.77 0.16
CA ARG A 23 10.26 -8.99 -0.53
C ARG A 23 9.87 -10.27 0.21
N VAL A 24 9.44 -10.17 1.47
CA VAL A 24 9.18 -11.32 2.35
C VAL A 24 7.80 -11.31 3.01
N VAL A 25 7.16 -10.14 3.13
CA VAL A 25 5.93 -9.99 3.92
C VAL A 25 4.67 -10.24 3.08
N HIS A 26 3.84 -11.16 3.57
CA HIS A 26 2.51 -11.41 3.01
C HIS A 26 1.59 -10.21 3.31
N PRO A 27 0.67 -9.83 2.40
CA PRO A 27 -0.27 -8.73 2.63
C PRO A 27 -1.08 -8.86 3.93
N ASP A 28 -1.39 -10.08 4.36
CA ASP A 28 -2.17 -10.35 5.58
C ASP A 28 -1.35 -10.24 6.88
N ALA A 29 -0.02 -10.26 6.79
CA ALA A 29 0.87 -10.18 7.95
C ALA A 29 1.27 -8.73 8.31
N LEU A 30 0.73 -7.74 7.59
CA LEU A 30 1.11 -6.35 7.70
C LEU A 30 0.20 -5.60 8.68
N ASP A 31 0.80 -5.21 9.81
CA ASP A 31 0.15 -4.42 10.84
C ASP A 31 0.30 -2.90 10.58
N PRO A 32 -0.72 -2.06 10.87
CA PRO A 32 -0.63 -0.60 10.69
C PRO A 32 0.54 0.06 11.45
N SER A 33 0.96 -0.49 12.59
CA SER A 33 2.11 0.03 13.35
C SER A 33 3.44 -0.14 12.60
N ILE A 34 3.55 -1.16 11.74
CA ILE A 34 4.71 -1.37 10.86
C ILE A 34 4.75 -0.26 9.81
N GLY A 35 3.61 0.14 9.25
CA GLY A 35 3.52 1.24 8.30
C GLY A 35 4.12 2.54 8.83
N ARG A 36 3.82 2.92 10.07
CA ARG A 36 4.38 4.13 10.69
C ARG A 36 5.89 4.04 10.89
N ARG A 37 6.41 2.88 11.29
CA ARG A 37 7.87 2.67 11.42
C ARG A 37 8.58 2.75 10.08
N LEU A 38 7.97 2.19 9.03
CA LEU A 38 8.50 2.28 7.66
C LEU A 38 8.48 3.71 7.14
N LEU A 39 7.43 4.48 7.41
CA LEU A 39 7.37 5.88 7.01
C LEU A 39 8.48 6.72 7.67
N VAL A 40 8.69 6.54 8.97
CA VAL A 40 9.79 7.22 9.70
C VAL A 40 11.15 6.81 9.12
N ALA A 41 11.33 5.52 8.82
CA ALA A 41 12.56 5.05 8.20
C ALA A 41 12.80 5.65 6.80
N LEU A 42 11.74 5.81 5.99
CA LEU A 42 11.83 6.45 4.67
C LEU A 42 12.14 7.94 4.74
N GLN A 43 11.55 8.66 5.70
CA GLN A 43 11.81 10.09 5.92
C GLN A 43 13.24 10.37 6.39
N ALA A 44 13.90 9.40 7.01
CA ALA A 44 15.30 9.50 7.43
C ALA A 44 16.30 9.30 6.28
N LEU A 45 15.86 8.84 5.10
CA LEU A 45 16.71 8.57 3.95
C LEU A 45 16.77 9.78 3.01
N PRO A 46 17.91 9.99 2.32
CA PRO A 46 17.99 11.01 1.29
C PRO A 46 16.99 10.71 0.17
N PRO A 47 16.30 11.74 -0.36
CA PRO A 47 15.36 11.55 -1.47
C PRO A 47 16.07 11.04 -2.73
N PRO A 48 15.41 10.20 -3.56
CA PRO A 48 15.94 9.84 -4.86
C PRO A 48 16.06 11.10 -5.73
N THR A 49 17.25 11.36 -6.27
CA THR A 49 17.55 12.59 -7.05
C THR A 49 16.68 12.74 -8.29
N SER A 50 16.18 11.62 -8.84
CA SER A 50 15.33 11.60 -10.03
C SER A 50 13.83 11.83 -9.75
N CYS A 51 13.45 12.05 -8.49
CA CYS A 51 12.05 12.03 -8.05
C CYS A 51 11.65 13.30 -7.26
N PRO A 52 11.23 14.38 -7.93
CA PRO A 52 10.81 15.62 -7.25
C PRO A 52 9.55 15.41 -6.39
N ASP A 53 8.70 14.46 -6.77
CA ASP A 53 7.45 14.11 -6.09
C ASP A 53 7.67 13.30 -4.79
N TRP A 54 8.92 13.01 -4.40
CA TRP A 54 9.21 12.17 -3.23
C TRP A 54 8.62 12.71 -1.92
N ALA A 55 8.68 14.02 -1.70
CA ALA A 55 8.12 14.63 -0.50
C ALA A 55 6.59 14.47 -0.44
N ALA A 56 5.90 14.75 -1.55
CA ALA A 56 4.45 14.57 -1.66
C ALA A 56 4.05 13.10 -1.48
N ALA A 57 4.83 12.18 -2.05
CA ALA A 57 4.62 10.74 -1.90
C ALA A 57 4.70 10.30 -0.42
N LEU A 58 5.63 10.86 0.36
CA LEU A 58 5.74 10.56 1.80
C LEU A 58 4.68 11.28 2.65
N ASP A 59 4.12 12.38 2.18
CA ASP A 59 3.04 13.12 2.87
C ASP A 59 1.65 12.45 2.70
N GLY A 60 1.58 11.39 1.89
CA GLY A 60 0.35 10.62 1.69
C GLY A 60 -0.28 10.79 0.30
N ASP A 61 0.35 11.50 -0.63
CA ASP A 61 -0.10 11.51 -2.03
C ASP A 61 0.21 10.16 -2.70
N ALA A 62 -0.81 9.33 -2.81
CA ALA A 62 -0.72 8.01 -3.44
C ALA A 62 -0.38 8.09 -4.94
N ALA A 63 -0.87 9.11 -5.65
CA ALA A 63 -0.57 9.28 -7.07
C ALA A 63 0.90 9.66 -7.27
N ALA A 64 1.44 10.54 -6.43
CA ALA A 64 2.87 10.85 -6.38
C ALA A 64 3.70 9.60 -6.08
N MET A 65 3.29 8.78 -5.10
CA MET A 65 4.00 7.53 -4.77
C MET A 65 4.03 6.56 -5.96
N VAL A 66 2.90 6.38 -6.65
CA VAL A 66 2.85 5.53 -7.86
C VAL A 66 3.75 6.08 -8.97
N ARG A 67 3.75 7.39 -9.21
CA ARG A 67 4.63 8.01 -10.23
C ARG A 67 6.10 7.76 -9.89
N VAL A 68 6.51 8.04 -8.67
CA VAL A 68 7.89 7.81 -8.20
C VAL A 68 8.27 6.35 -8.35
N ALA A 69 7.41 5.42 -7.93
CA ALA A 69 7.68 4.00 -8.06
C ALA A 69 7.81 3.55 -9.52
N LEU A 70 7.00 4.06 -10.45
CA LEU A 70 7.15 3.69 -11.85
C LEU A 70 8.44 4.26 -12.47
N VAL A 71 8.83 5.48 -12.10
CA VAL A 71 10.08 6.11 -12.55
C VAL A 71 11.28 5.30 -12.06
N ILE A 72 11.36 5.00 -10.76
CA ILE A 72 12.44 4.22 -10.16
C ILE A 72 12.54 2.83 -10.78
N LEU A 73 11.40 2.14 -10.96
CA LEU A 73 11.39 0.82 -11.59
C LEU A 73 11.91 0.86 -13.03
N ARG A 74 11.68 1.96 -13.75
CA ARG A 74 12.07 2.14 -15.15
C ARG A 74 13.53 2.55 -15.29
N VAL A 75 14.03 3.42 -14.42
CA VAL A 75 15.36 4.03 -14.51
C VAL A 75 16.41 3.20 -13.78
N ASP A 76 16.14 2.84 -12.53
CA ASP A 76 17.12 2.16 -11.64
C ASP A 76 16.94 0.64 -11.67
N GLY A 77 15.71 0.19 -11.90
CA GLY A 77 15.36 -1.22 -11.97
C GLY A 77 15.03 -1.86 -10.62
N PRO A 78 14.45 -3.08 -10.61
CA PRO A 78 13.81 -3.67 -9.41
C PRO A 78 14.77 -4.17 -8.33
N ALA A 79 16.08 -4.25 -8.63
CA ALA A 79 17.09 -4.74 -7.69
C ALA A 79 17.83 -3.62 -6.94
N ASP A 80 17.63 -2.36 -7.36
CA ASP A 80 18.32 -1.20 -6.81
C ASP A 80 17.83 -0.82 -5.39
N ALA A 81 18.64 -0.07 -4.66
CA ALA A 81 18.28 0.44 -3.34
C ALA A 81 17.15 1.48 -3.40
N THR A 82 17.07 2.29 -4.47
CA THR A 82 15.94 3.22 -4.67
C THR A 82 14.63 2.46 -4.90
N ALA A 83 14.69 1.30 -5.57
CA ALA A 83 13.55 0.41 -5.73
C ALA A 83 13.07 -0.16 -4.39
N ASP A 84 13.98 -0.48 -3.47
CA ASP A 84 13.61 -0.88 -2.10
C ASP A 84 12.89 0.25 -1.35
N MET A 85 13.32 1.51 -1.52
CA MET A 85 12.63 2.67 -0.96
C MET A 85 11.23 2.85 -1.54
N ALA A 86 11.10 2.81 -2.87
CA ALA A 86 9.82 2.99 -3.55
C ALA A 86 8.81 1.88 -3.23
N ALA A 87 9.27 0.63 -3.24
CA ALA A 87 8.45 -0.53 -2.87
C ALA A 87 8.00 -0.47 -1.39
N THR A 88 8.87 0.02 -0.51
CA THR A 88 8.50 0.27 0.89
C THR A 88 7.46 1.38 1.03
N GLY A 89 7.61 2.46 0.26
CA GLY A 89 6.61 3.53 0.19
C GLY A 89 5.24 3.00 -0.27
N LEU A 90 5.21 2.21 -1.33
CA LEU A 90 3.98 1.53 -1.78
C LEU A 90 3.37 0.64 -0.69
N LEU A 91 4.18 -0.04 0.11
CA LEU A 91 3.70 -0.87 1.21
C LEU A 91 3.03 -0.03 2.31
N VAL A 92 3.57 1.15 2.63
CA VAL A 92 2.92 2.12 3.55
C VAL A 92 1.58 2.59 2.99
N HIS A 93 1.52 2.94 1.70
CA HIS A 93 0.29 3.37 1.03
C HIS A 93 -0.75 2.26 0.94
N ALA A 94 -0.33 1.02 0.71
CA ALA A 94 -1.20 -0.15 0.72
C ALA A 94 -1.75 -0.48 2.12
N LEU A 95 -1.09 -0.05 3.19
CA LEU A 95 -1.65 -0.07 4.55
C LEU A 95 -2.63 1.08 4.77
N GLY A 96 -2.37 2.24 4.18
CA GLY A 96 -3.23 3.43 4.17
C GLY A 96 -4.49 3.32 3.30
N ARG A 97 -4.84 2.11 2.84
CA ARG A 97 -5.98 1.82 1.93
C ARG A 97 -5.86 2.40 0.53
N ASP A 98 -4.66 2.72 0.03
CA ASP A 98 -4.52 3.02 -1.40
C ASP A 98 -4.78 1.76 -2.24
N PRO A 99 -5.76 1.78 -3.15
CA PRO A 99 -6.13 0.61 -3.95
C PRO A 99 -5.11 0.27 -5.04
N THR A 100 -4.22 1.19 -5.39
CA THR A 100 -3.31 1.05 -6.54
C THR A 100 -1.97 0.46 -6.11
N ALA A 101 -1.52 0.77 -4.89
CA ALA A 101 -0.24 0.39 -4.35
C ALA A 101 0.01 -1.13 -4.30
N PRO A 102 -0.97 -2.00 -3.93
CA PRO A 102 -0.80 -3.45 -4.03
C PRO A 102 -0.47 -3.94 -5.44
N ALA A 103 -1.11 -3.36 -6.47
CA ALA A 103 -0.90 -3.76 -7.86
C ALA A 103 0.49 -3.35 -8.36
N VAL A 104 0.94 -2.14 -8.00
CA VAL A 104 2.29 -1.67 -8.35
C VAL A 104 3.36 -2.47 -7.58
N LEU A 105 3.10 -2.84 -6.33
CA LEU A 105 4.00 -3.70 -5.57
C LEU A 105 4.11 -5.11 -6.16
N ALA A 106 3.00 -5.68 -6.63
CA ALA A 106 3.01 -6.94 -7.36
C ALA A 106 3.82 -6.85 -8.66
N LEU A 107 3.79 -5.71 -9.37
CA LEU A 107 4.62 -5.47 -10.55
C LEU A 107 6.12 -5.48 -10.20
N TYR A 108 6.51 -4.81 -9.12
CA TYR A 108 7.89 -4.82 -8.61
C TYR A 108 8.37 -6.24 -8.30
N LEU A 109 7.56 -7.02 -7.59
CA LEU A 109 7.88 -8.41 -7.25
C LEU A 109 7.99 -9.30 -8.49
N ARG A 110 7.13 -9.13 -9.50
CA ARG A 110 7.23 -9.86 -10.79
C ARG A 110 8.52 -9.50 -11.53
N ARG A 111 8.88 -8.22 -11.57
CA ARG A 111 10.13 -7.76 -12.20
C ARG A 111 11.35 -8.30 -11.48
N LEU A 112 11.33 -8.35 -10.15
CA LEU A 112 12.40 -8.95 -9.36
C LEU A 112 12.47 -10.48 -9.54
N ALA A 113 11.33 -11.16 -9.58
CA ALA A 113 11.25 -12.59 -9.85
C ALA A 113 11.78 -12.96 -11.24
N ALA A 114 11.57 -12.10 -12.25
CA ALA A 114 12.14 -12.29 -13.58
C ALA A 114 13.68 -12.24 -13.58
N LEU A 115 14.30 -11.50 -12.65
CA LEU A 115 15.75 -11.50 -12.44
C LEU A 115 16.24 -12.67 -11.57
N ARG A 116 15.33 -13.34 -10.85
CA ARG A 116 15.63 -14.43 -9.91
C ARG A 116 14.64 -15.59 -10.11
N PRO A 117 14.72 -16.32 -11.23
CA PRO A 117 13.74 -17.34 -11.58
C PRO A 117 13.65 -18.49 -10.56
N ASP A 118 14.72 -18.74 -9.80
CA ASP A 118 14.76 -19.77 -8.76
C ASP A 118 13.95 -19.39 -7.51
N ASP A 119 13.66 -18.10 -7.31
CA ASP A 119 12.93 -17.61 -6.14
C ASP A 119 11.42 -17.60 -6.38
N ARG A 120 10.82 -18.80 -6.34
CA ARG A 120 9.37 -19.00 -6.48
C ARG A 120 8.56 -18.19 -5.47
N ARG A 121 9.15 -17.83 -4.31
CA ARG A 121 8.46 -17.06 -3.27
C ARG A 121 8.07 -15.68 -3.77
N LEU A 122 8.92 -15.03 -4.57
CA LEU A 122 8.62 -13.71 -5.14
C LEU A 122 7.41 -13.75 -6.08
N THR A 123 7.27 -14.82 -6.86
CA THR A 123 6.11 -15.00 -7.76
C THR A 123 4.83 -15.23 -6.95
N CYS A 124 4.88 -16.07 -5.91
CA CYS A 124 3.74 -16.28 -5.02
C CYS A 124 3.35 -14.98 -4.29
N LEU A 125 4.34 -14.22 -3.82
CA LEU A 125 4.12 -12.96 -3.14
C LEU A 125 3.48 -11.92 -4.06
N ALA A 126 3.96 -11.82 -5.30
CA ALA A 126 3.33 -10.96 -6.31
C ALA A 126 1.87 -11.34 -6.57
N ALA A 127 1.55 -12.63 -6.60
CA ALA A 127 0.18 -13.10 -6.77
C ALA A 127 -0.69 -12.74 -5.56
N ALA A 128 -0.18 -12.89 -4.33
CA ALA A 128 -0.87 -12.50 -3.12
C ALA A 128 -1.20 -11.00 -3.09
N TRP A 129 -0.21 -10.15 -3.40
CA TRP A 129 -0.40 -8.71 -3.48
C TRP A 129 -1.37 -8.28 -4.59
N ALA A 130 -1.36 -8.96 -5.74
CA ALA A 130 -2.29 -8.70 -6.83
C ALA A 130 -3.72 -9.17 -6.54
N ARG A 131 -3.90 -10.17 -5.67
CA ARG A 131 -5.20 -10.72 -5.26
C ARG A 131 -5.84 -9.96 -4.12
N ARG A 132 -5.07 -9.14 -3.39
CA ARG A 132 -5.61 -8.34 -2.29
C ARG A 132 -6.79 -7.54 -2.84
N PRO A 133 -8.01 -7.75 -2.32
CA PRO A 133 -9.18 -7.10 -2.84
C PRO A 133 -8.92 -5.60 -2.78
N ARG A 134 -9.19 -4.92 -3.90
CA ARG A 134 -9.38 -3.48 -3.92
C ARG A 134 -10.44 -3.24 -2.86
N GLN A 135 -10.05 -2.76 -1.67
CA GLN A 135 -11.03 -2.47 -0.64
C GLN A 135 -11.82 -1.28 -1.15
N ASP A 136 -12.85 -1.61 -1.92
CA ASP A 136 -13.89 -0.71 -2.39
C ASP A 136 -14.51 -0.11 -1.14
N GLN A 137 -14.39 1.21 -1.01
CA GLN A 137 -15.12 1.96 0.00
C GLN A 137 -16.59 2.01 -0.46
N GLY A 138 -17.50 1.49 0.36
CA GLY A 138 -18.93 1.80 0.23
C GLY A 138 -19.83 0.58 0.18
N GLY A 139 -20.07 -0.01 1.34
CA GLY A 139 -21.07 -1.07 1.49
C GLY A 139 -21.47 -1.32 2.94
N THR A 140 -21.35 -0.31 3.81
CA THR A 140 -22.31 -0.24 4.93
C THR A 140 -23.56 0.37 4.31
N ASP A 141 -24.35 -0.48 3.67
CA ASP A 141 -25.78 -0.22 3.52
C ASP A 141 -26.31 -0.12 4.94
N ASP A 142 -26.61 1.11 5.31
CA ASP A 142 -27.26 1.48 6.55
C ASP A 142 -28.62 0.76 6.62
N PRO A 143 -28.88 -0.14 7.59
CA PRO A 143 -30.19 -0.78 7.69
C PRO A 143 -31.29 0.14 8.25
N LEU A 144 -31.10 1.47 8.26
CA LEU A 144 -32.06 2.45 8.74
C LEU A 144 -32.46 3.44 7.64
N ASN A 145 -32.87 2.95 6.47
CA ASN A 145 -33.67 3.80 5.59
C ASN A 145 -34.82 3.05 4.92
N GLY A 146 -35.99 3.18 5.54
CA GLY A 146 -37.28 3.14 4.87
C GLY A 146 -37.84 1.75 4.61
N CYS A 147 -38.46 1.14 5.62
CA CYS A 147 -39.67 0.36 5.32
C CYS A 147 -40.71 1.33 4.75
N PRO A 148 -41.12 1.23 3.47
CA PRO A 148 -42.36 1.86 3.06
C PRO A 148 -43.50 1.18 3.83
N GLU A 149 -44.21 2.00 4.60
CA GLU A 149 -45.48 1.67 5.23
C GLU A 149 -46.40 0.97 4.21
N PRO A 150 -46.94 -0.24 4.49
CA PRO A 150 -47.91 -0.86 3.60
C PRO A 150 -49.21 -0.06 3.68
N ARG A 151 -49.42 0.83 2.71
CA ARG A 151 -50.73 1.47 2.47
C ARG A 151 -51.77 0.37 2.28
N ALA A 152 -52.79 0.40 3.14
CA ALA A 152 -53.98 -0.42 3.02
C ALA A 152 -54.64 -0.19 1.64
N PRO A 153 -55.10 -1.24 0.94
CA PRO A 153 -55.99 -1.05 -0.20
C PRO A 153 -57.35 -0.58 0.30
N GLU A 154 -57.74 0.65 -0.08
CA GLU A 154 -59.12 1.12 -0.05
C GLU A 154 -60.00 0.18 -0.89
N PRO A 155 -61.10 -0.37 -0.36
CA PRO A 155 -62.09 -1.05 -1.18
C PRO A 155 -63.05 0.00 -1.77
N THR A 156 -62.70 0.57 -2.91
CA THR A 156 -63.68 1.22 -3.78
C THR A 156 -64.16 0.20 -4.81
N ARG A 157 -65.25 -0.50 -4.51
CA ARG A 157 -66.10 -1.13 -5.53
C ARG A 157 -67.58 -0.97 -5.16
N SER A 158 -68.13 0.14 -5.64
CA SER A 158 -69.55 0.26 -5.93
C SER A 158 -69.92 -0.55 -7.17
N LEU A 159 -71.12 -1.13 -7.13
CA LEU A 159 -72.01 -1.48 -8.24
C LEU A 159 -71.50 -2.47 -9.32
N LEU A 160 -72.10 -3.66 -9.43
CA LEU A 160 -73.27 -3.96 -10.28
C LEU A 160 -73.44 -5.49 -10.50
N GLU A 161 -74.69 -5.92 -10.62
CA GLU A 161 -75.20 -7.18 -11.22
C GLU A 161 -75.39 -8.43 -10.34
N GLY A 162 -76.67 -8.83 -10.21
CA GLY A 162 -77.15 -10.08 -9.61
C GLY A 162 -78.50 -9.92 -8.93
#